data_AF-A0A3B9FIZ2-F1
#
_entry.id   AF-A0A3B9FIZ2-F1
#
_cell.length_a   1.000
_cell.length_b   1.000
_cell.length_c   1.000
_cell.angle_alpha   90.00
_cell.angle_beta   90.00
_cell.angle_gamma   90.00
#
_symmetry.space_group_name_H-M   'P 1'
#
loop_
_entity.id
_entity.type
_entity.pdbx_description
1 polymer ?
#
loop_
_entity_poly.entity_id
_entity_poly.type
_entity_poly.pdbx_seq_one_letter_code
_entity_poly.pdbx_strand_id
1 'polypeptide(L)'
;MAEIGIDMGAHQPKSFDDLDSEFYDVIISFSPEAHAAAMELTQSMDCETLYWPVDNLAELTGSREERLRAYRHVRDDIQAKLENYLNKSIAVKT
;
A
#
# COMPACT_ATOMS: atom_id res chain seq x y z
N MET A 1 4.22 12.02 -0.60
CA MET A 1 4.45 11.57 -1.99
C MET A 1 4.91 12.68 -2.93
N ALA A 2 4.57 13.95 -2.69
CA ALA A 2 5.05 15.08 -3.52
C ALA A 2 6.58 15.15 -3.73
N GLU A 3 7.38 14.64 -2.78
CA GLU A 3 8.85 14.54 -2.94
C GLU A 3 9.30 13.76 -4.19
N ILE A 4 8.47 12.83 -4.69
CA ILE A 4 8.72 12.05 -5.89
C ILE A 4 7.75 12.41 -7.03
N GLY A 5 7.16 13.61 -6.99
CA GLY A 5 6.25 14.08 -8.05
C GLY A 5 4.86 13.43 -8.08
N ILE A 6 4.52 12.61 -7.08
CA ILE A 6 3.20 11.97 -6.98
C ILE A 6 2.27 12.84 -6.13
N ASP A 7 1.21 13.35 -6.76
CA ASP A 7 0.14 14.08 -6.10
C ASP A 7 -0.83 13.10 -5.39
N MET A 8 -1.06 13.35 -4.10
CA MET A 8 -2.01 12.61 -3.27
C MET A 8 -3.09 13.51 -2.67
N GLY A 9 -3.17 14.79 -3.06
CA GLY A 9 -4.09 15.76 -2.45
C GLY A 9 -5.56 15.39 -2.60
N ALA A 10 -5.94 14.73 -3.68
CA ALA A 10 -7.30 14.23 -3.91
C ALA A 10 -7.56 12.83 -3.34
N HIS A 11 -6.53 12.15 -2.81
CA HIS A 11 -6.70 10.79 -2.30
C HIS A 11 -7.45 10.79 -0.96
N GLN A 12 -8.51 10.00 -0.87
CA GLN A 12 -9.31 9.83 0.34
C GLN A 12 -9.24 8.38 0.82
N PRO A 13 -9.04 8.15 2.13
CA PRO A 13 -9.12 6.82 2.70
C PRO A 13 -10.54 6.26 2.51
N LYS A 14 -10.62 4.95 2.26
CA LYS A 14 -11.87 4.21 2.09
C LYS A 14 -11.85 3.01 3.01
N SER A 15 -12.99 2.66 3.58
CA SER A 15 -13.18 1.41 4.31
C SER A 15 -13.45 0.26 3.33
N PHE A 16 -13.39 -0.98 3.81
CA PHE A 16 -13.77 -2.14 3.00
C PHE A 16 -15.24 -2.07 2.54
N ASP A 17 -16.12 -1.48 3.35
CA ASP A 17 -17.54 -1.32 3.02
C ASP A 17 -17.77 -0.28 1.90
N ASP A 18 -16.81 0.63 1.68
CA ASP A 18 -16.85 1.61 0.59
C ASP A 18 -16.30 1.05 -0.73
N LEU A 19 -15.75 -0.17 -0.72
CA LEU A 19 -15.20 -0.81 -1.90
C LEU A 19 -16.26 -1.72 -2.53
N ASP A 20 -16.52 -1.53 -3.83
CA ASP A 20 -17.23 -2.54 -4.60
C ASP A 20 -16.31 -3.77 -4.73
N SER A 21 -16.46 -4.72 -3.82
CA SER A 21 -15.63 -5.92 -3.71
C SER A 21 -15.67 -6.78 -4.97
N GLU A 22 -16.70 -6.64 -5.81
CA GLU A 22 -16.95 -7.45 -7.01
C GLU A 22 -15.98 -7.26 -8.19
N PHE A 23 -15.06 -6.29 -8.16
CA PHE A 23 -14.33 -5.85 -9.37
C PHE A 23 -12.80 -5.78 -9.27
N TYR A 24 -12.18 -6.42 -8.28
CA TYR A 24 -10.71 -6.40 -8.17
C TYR A 24 -10.08 -7.72 -8.61
N ASP A 25 -9.06 -7.62 -9.47
CA ASP A 25 -8.24 -8.78 -9.86
C ASP A 25 -7.23 -9.15 -8.75
N VAL A 26 -6.73 -8.14 -8.02
CA VAL A 26 -5.67 -8.28 -7.02
C VAL A 26 -5.91 -7.36 -5.83
N ILE A 27 -5.82 -7.90 -4.61
CA ILE A 27 -5.80 -7.14 -3.36
C ILE A 27 -4.43 -7.27 -2.71
N ILE A 28 -3.78 -6.13 -2.44
CA ILE A 28 -2.49 -6.07 -1.75
C ILE A 28 -2.70 -5.58 -0.32
N SER A 29 -2.32 -6.41 0.65
CA SER A 29 -2.45 -6.11 2.08
C SER A 29 -1.10 -5.80 2.71
N PHE A 30 -1.05 -4.78 3.58
CA PHE A 30 0.18 -4.31 4.22
C PHE A 30 0.32 -4.69 5.70
N SER A 31 -0.77 -5.13 6.35
CA SER A 31 -0.77 -5.59 7.74
C SER A 31 -1.46 -6.96 7.87
N PRO A 32 -1.18 -7.71 8.96
CA PRO A 32 -1.84 -8.99 9.21
C PRO A 32 -3.37 -8.86 9.28
N GLU A 33 -3.87 -7.81 9.92
CA GLU A 33 -5.31 -7.56 10.09
C GLU A 33 -5.97 -7.28 8.75
N ALA A 34 -5.32 -6.46 7.90
CA ALA A 34 -5.80 -6.19 6.55
C ALA A 34 -5.79 -7.44 5.67
N HIS A 35 -4.77 -8.30 5.81
CA HIS A 35 -4.68 -9.53 5.03
C HIS A 35 -5.76 -10.54 5.41
N ALA A 36 -6.04 -10.71 6.71
CA ALA A 36 -7.14 -11.55 7.17
C ALA A 36 -8.49 -11.06 6.61
N ALA A 37 -8.75 -9.74 6.66
CA ALA A 37 -9.96 -9.15 6.08
C ALA A 37 -10.05 -9.35 4.57
N ALA A 38 -8.93 -9.21 3.85
CA ALA A 38 -8.88 -9.46 2.41
C ALA A 38 -9.21 -10.93 2.08
N MET A 39 -8.65 -11.89 2.82
CA MET A 39 -8.93 -13.32 2.62
C MET A 39 -10.40 -13.67 2.84
N GLU A 40 -11.04 -13.07 3.85
CA GLU A 40 -12.47 -13.25 4.10
C GLU A 40 -13.31 -12.68 2.94
N LEU A 41 -12.96 -11.49 2.46
CA LEU A 41 -13.64 -10.82 1.35
C LEU A 41 -13.55 -11.63 0.04
N THR A 42 -12.36 -12.15 -0.28
CA THR A 42 -12.10 -12.84 -1.54
C THR A 42 -12.50 -14.31 -1.52
N GLN A 43 -13.04 -14.84 -0.41
CA GLN A 43 -13.36 -16.27 -0.28
C GLN A 43 -14.31 -16.78 -1.37
N SER A 44 -15.18 -15.91 -1.90
CA SER A 44 -16.18 -16.24 -2.92
C SER A 44 -15.87 -15.66 -4.31
N MET A 45 -14.64 -15.18 -4.51
CA MET A 45 -14.24 -14.37 -5.65
C MET A 45 -12.97 -14.88 -6.31
N ASP A 46 -12.87 -14.73 -7.63
CA ASP A 46 -11.62 -15.00 -8.36
C ASP A 46 -10.70 -13.77 -8.29
N CYS A 47 -10.17 -13.51 -7.10
CA CYS A 47 -9.30 -12.38 -6.80
C CYS A 47 -8.01 -12.88 -6.14
N GLU A 48 -6.86 -12.46 -6.67
CA GLU A 48 -5.56 -12.76 -6.07
C GLU A 48 -5.36 -11.92 -4.81
N THR A 49 -4.90 -12.53 -3.72
CA THR A 49 -4.56 -11.79 -2.48
C THR A 49 -3.07 -11.87 -2.21
N LEU A 50 -2.42 -10.71 -2.18
CA LEU A 50 -0.99 -10.56 -1.91
C LEU A 50 -0.76 -9.96 -0.54
N TYR A 51 0.26 -10.46 0.16
CA TYR A 51 0.68 -9.93 1.46
C TYR A 51 2.07 -9.33 1.39
N TRP A 52 2.15 -8.01 1.50
CA TRP A 52 3.39 -7.23 1.49
C TRP A 52 3.56 -6.54 2.84
N PRO A 53 4.10 -7.22 3.87
CA PRO A 53 4.27 -6.59 5.18
C PRO A 53 5.15 -5.34 5.07
N VAL A 54 4.73 -4.25 5.72
CA VAL A 54 5.49 -3.00 5.83
C VAL A 54 5.57 -2.57 7.29
N ASP A 55 6.54 -1.71 7.61
CA ASP A 55 6.68 -1.16 8.95
C ASP A 55 5.46 -0.27 9.31
N ASN A 56 4.85 -0.55 10.46
CA ASN A 56 3.79 0.29 10.98
C ASN A 56 4.37 1.58 11.56
N LEU A 57 4.07 2.71 10.93
CA LEU A 57 4.57 4.03 11.33
C LEU A 57 3.61 4.79 12.26
N ALA A 58 2.47 4.21 12.64
CA ALA A 58 1.45 4.88 13.46
C ALA A 58 1.99 5.33 14.82
N GLU A 59 2.85 4.51 15.44
CA GLU A 59 3.43 4.77 16.77
C GLU A 59 4.84 5.37 16.70
N LEU A 60 5.29 5.80 15.51
CA LEU A 60 6.64 6.31 15.35
C LEU A 60 6.84 7.62 16.13
N THR A 61 7.66 7.55 17.17
CA THR A 61 8.09 8.68 17.98
C THR A 61 9.48 9.18 17.54
N GLY A 62 9.80 10.42 17.88
CA GLY A 62 11.10 11.03 17.56
C GLY A 62 10.98 12.37 16.85
N SER A 63 12.12 12.86 16.39
CA SER A 63 12.23 14.12 15.65
C SER A 63 11.51 14.05 14.30
N ARG A 64 11.18 15.22 13.75
CA ARG A 64 10.57 15.34 12.41
C ARG A 64 11.40 14.63 11.33
N GLU A 65 12.73 14.74 11.39
CA GLU A 65 13.64 14.12 10.42
C GLU A 65 13.68 12.59 10.53
N GLU A 66 13.60 12.03 11.73
CA GLU A 66 13.49 10.58 11.91
C GLU A 66 12.17 10.06 11.36
N ARG A 67 11.07 10.77 11.63
CA ARG A 67 9.76 10.42 11.07
C ARG A 67 9.79 10.45 9.55
N LEU A 68 10.27 11.53 8.94
CA LEU A 68 10.36 11.65 7.48
C LEU A 68 11.22 10.55 6.86
N ARG A 69 12.35 10.18 7.48
CA ARG A 69 13.19 9.07 7.00
C ARG A 69 12.44 7.74 7.02
N ALA A 70 11.69 7.43 8.07
CA ALA A 70 10.90 6.20 8.13
C ALA A 70 9.78 6.17 7.08
N TYR A 71 9.07 7.29 6.86
CA TYR A 71 8.07 7.38 5.80
C TYR A 71 8.67 7.16 4.40
N ARG A 72 9.87 7.73 4.14
CA ARG A 72 10.60 7.49 2.89
C ARG A 72 11.00 6.03 2.72
N HIS A 73 11.49 5.40 3.79
CA HIS A 73 11.86 3.98 3.78
C HIS A 73 10.68 3.08 3.40
N VAL A 74 9.51 3.25 4.06
CA VAL A 74 8.31 2.47 3.74
C VAL A 74 7.82 2.73 2.32
N ARG A 75 7.84 3.99 1.86
CA ARG A 75 7.49 4.33 0.47
C ARG A 75 8.39 3.58 -0.52
N ASP A 76 9.70 3.63 -0.31
CA ASP A 76 10.68 3.06 -1.23
C ASP A 76 10.61 1.52 -1.22
N ASP A 77 10.32 0.89 -0.06
CA ASP A 77 10.05 -0.55 0.03
C ASP A 77 8.80 -0.96 -0.76
N ILE A 78 7.68 -0.25 -0.60
CA ILE A 78 6.44 -0.50 -1.36
C ILE A 78 6.71 -0.36 -2.86
N GLN A 79 7.44 0.68 -3.27
CA GLN A 79 7.79 0.88 -4.67
C GLN A 79 8.61 -0.29 -5.22
N ALA A 80 9.65 -0.74 -4.50
CA ALA A 80 10.48 -1.86 -4.94
C ALA A 80 9.67 -3.16 -5.06
N LYS A 81 8.75 -3.45 -4.12
CA LYS A 81 7.86 -4.61 -4.20
C LYS A 81 6.94 -4.54 -5.42
N LEU A 82 6.39 -3.36 -5.70
CA LEU A 82 5.51 -3.15 -6.84
C LEU A 82 6.24 -3.28 -8.18
N GLU A 83 7.46 -2.73 -8.29
CA GLU A 83 8.31 -2.89 -9.49
C GLU A 83 8.64 -4.36 -9.76
N ASN A 84 8.98 -5.11 -8.70
CA ASN A 84 9.23 -6.56 -8.80
C ASN A 84 7.97 -7.33 -9.22
N TYR A 85 6.80 -7.01 -8.65
CA TYR A 85 5.55 -7.68 -8.99
C TYR A 85 5.12 -7.42 -10.44
N LEU A 86 5.24 -6.18 -10.92
CA LEU A 86 4.82 -5.80 -12.26
C LEU A 86 5.82 -6.19 -13.36
N ASN A 87 6.99 -6.73 -13.01
CA ASN A 87 8.10 -6.98 -13.93
C ASN A 87 8.43 -5.72 -14.80
N LYS A 88 8.21 -4.52 -14.26
CA LYS A 88 8.37 -3.22 -14.93
C LYS A 88 9.05 -2.22 -13.99
N SER A 89 10.00 -1.44 -14.50
CA SER A 89 10.42 -0.20 -13.83
C SER A 89 9.27 0.80 -13.88
N ILE A 90 8.74 1.17 -12.71
CA ILE A 90 7.77 2.24 -12.60
C ILE A 90 8.54 3.54 -12.82
N ALA A 91 8.47 4.09 -14.03
CA ALA A 91 9.10 5.36 -14.35
C ALA A 91 8.40 6.48 -13.56
N VAL A 92 9.05 6.96 -12.50
CA VAL A 92 8.66 8.18 -11.81
C VAL A 92 8.89 9.33 -12.78
N LYS A 93 7.80 9.88 -13.35
CA LYS A 93 7.87 11.06 -14.22
C LYS A 93 8.27 12.27 -13.37
N THR A 94 9.40 12.88 -13.74
CA THR A 94 9.91 14.17 -13.23
C THR A 94 9.05 15.32 -13.70
#